data_AF-A0A8S3A604-F1
#
_entry.id   AF-A0A8S3A604-F1
#
_cell.length_a   1.000
_cell.length_b   1.000
_cell.length_c   1.000
_cell.angle_alpha   90.00
_cell.angle_beta   90.00
_cell.angle_gamma   90.00
#
_symmetry.space_group_name_H-M   'P 1'
#
loop_
_entity.id
_entity.type
_entity.pdbx_description
1 polymer ?
#
loop_
_entity_poly.entity_id
_entity_poly.type
_entity_poly.pdbx_seq_one_letter_code
_entity_poly.pdbx_strand_id
1 'polypeptide(L)' 'NENSGDLGFQAIASWYGWAKDPIVQSDHTRIESISDDIPLVFIYGSRTNIDNTAAHQILLQRGSTNTSIK' A
#
# COMPACT_ATOMS: atom_id res chain seq x y z
N ASN A 1 -26.78 1.91 -7.39
CA ASN A 1 -26.62 2.30 -5.97
C ASN A 1 -25.20 1.93 -5.57
N GLU A 2 -24.26 2.65 -6.16
CA GLU A 2 -22.83 2.41 -5.98
C GLU A 2 -22.41 3.20 -4.72
N ASN A 3 -21.54 2.62 -3.89
CA ASN A 3 -20.75 3.28 -2.83
C ASN A 3 -21.21 3.17 -1.35
N SER A 4 -22.22 2.37 -0.98
CA SER A 4 -22.48 2.15 0.47
C SER A 4 -21.39 1.33 1.16
N GLY A 5 -20.79 0.37 0.45
CA GLY A 5 -19.70 -0.47 0.95
C GLY A 5 -18.40 0.30 1.17
N ASP A 6 -17.97 1.09 0.19
CA ASP A 6 -16.74 1.90 0.27
C ASP A 6 -16.85 3.00 1.33
N LEU A 7 -18.00 3.68 1.42
CA LEU A 7 -18.23 4.67 2.47
C LEU A 7 -18.28 4.03 3.86
N GLY A 8 -18.88 2.84 3.99
CA GLY A 8 -18.88 2.07 5.23
C GLY A 8 -17.47 1.62 5.64
N PHE A 9 -16.68 1.13 4.69
CA PHE A 9 -15.28 0.76 4.92
C PHE A 9 -14.44 1.98 5.32
N GLN A 10 -14.57 3.11 4.62
CA GLN A 10 -13.90 4.36 4.97
C GLN A 10 -14.26 4.84 6.37
N ALA A 11 -15.55 4.78 6.75
CA ALA A 11 -15.99 5.16 8.08
C ALA A 11 -15.34 4.28 9.18
N ILE A 12 -15.30 2.95 8.98
CA ILE A 12 -14.67 2.02 9.92
C ILE A 12 -13.15 2.20 9.96
N ALA A 13 -12.51 2.40 8.79
CA ALA A 13 -11.08 2.58 8.66
C ALA A 13 -10.59 3.94 9.18
N SER A 14 -11.44 4.97 9.22
CA SER A 14 -11.05 6.33 9.60
C SER A 14 -10.57 6.47 11.04
N TRP A 15 -11.00 5.59 11.94
CA TRP A 15 -10.67 5.68 13.38
C TRP A 15 -9.34 5.01 13.74
N TYR A 16 -8.90 4.01 12.97
CA TYR A 16 -7.70 3.21 13.30
C TYR A 16 -6.68 3.12 12.16
N GLY A 17 -7.00 3.67 10.98
CA GLY A 17 -6.50 3.08 9.74
C GLY A 17 -7.14 1.69 9.54
N TRP A 18 -7.30 1.24 8.30
CA TRP A 18 -7.75 -0.13 8.06
C TRP A 18 -6.71 -1.19 8.51
N ALA A 19 -5.46 -0.76 8.75
CA ALA A 19 -4.36 -1.58 9.22
C ALA A 19 -3.81 -1.03 10.54
N LYS A 20 -3.78 -1.87 11.58
CA LYS A 20 -3.24 -1.54 12.92
C LYS A 20 -1.73 -1.26 12.91
N ASP A 21 -0.99 -1.91 12.01
CA ASP A 21 0.45 -1.73 11.80
C ASP A 21 0.74 -1.73 10.29
N PRO A 22 0.59 -0.57 9.62
CA PRO A 22 0.77 -0.46 8.18
C PRO A 22 2.22 -0.74 7.77
N ILE A 23 2.39 -1.36 6.60
CA ILE A 23 3.71 -1.61 6.01
C ILE A 23 4.45 -0.30 5.66
N VAL A 24 3.71 0.70 5.18
CA VAL A 24 4.20 2.05 4.88
C VAL A 24 3.62 3.01 5.90
N GLN A 25 4.49 3.72 6.63
CA GLN A 25 4.09 4.76 7.59
C GLN A 25 4.91 6.03 7.34
N SER A 26 4.46 7.15 7.89
CA SER A 26 5.06 8.47 7.62
C SER A 26 6.45 8.66 8.21
N ASP A 27 6.78 7.96 9.30
CA ASP A 27 8.00 8.12 10.08
C ASP A 27 8.94 6.91 10.00
N HIS A 28 8.40 5.70 9.81
CA HIS A 28 9.16 4.47 9.62
C HIS A 28 8.40 3.48 8.73
N THR A 29 9.04 2.98 7.67
CA THR A 29 8.41 1.98 6.78
C THR A 29 9.03 0.62 7.02
N ARG A 30 8.21 -0.40 7.30
CA ARG A 30 8.69 -1.77 7.56
C ARG A 30 9.42 -2.39 6.37
N ILE A 31 9.18 -1.90 5.16
CA ILE A 31 9.88 -2.31 3.95
C ILE A 31 11.38 -2.01 4.03
N GLU A 32 11.79 -0.98 4.76
CA GLU A 32 13.22 -0.65 4.95
C GLU A 32 13.98 -1.77 5.68
N SER A 33 13.27 -2.60 6.47
CA SER A 33 13.85 -3.77 7.13
C SER A 33 13.90 -5.02 6.24
N ILE A 34 13.27 -4.99 5.07
CA ILE A 34 13.24 -6.09 4.12
C ILE A 34 14.44 -5.93 3.17
N SER A 35 15.30 -6.94 3.11
CA SER A 35 16.46 -6.93 2.21
C SER A 35 16.05 -6.77 0.73
N ASP A 36 16.83 -6.02 -0.06
CA ASP A 36 16.51 -5.65 -1.45
C ASP A 36 16.57 -6.83 -2.45
N ASP A 37 17.19 -7.94 -2.05
CA ASP A 37 17.19 -9.21 -2.79
C ASP A 37 15.85 -9.96 -2.71
N ILE A 38 15.00 -9.61 -1.74
CA ILE A 38 13.67 -10.21 -1.59
C ILE A 38 12.70 -9.52 -2.56
N PRO A 39 12.04 -10.28 -3.48
CA PRO A 39 11.10 -9.70 -4.42
C PRO A 39 9.82 -9.20 -3.75
N LEU A 40 9.36 -8.01 -4.14
CA LEU A 40 8.12 -7.39 -3.69
C LEU A 40 7.15 -7.16 -4.85
N VAL A 41 5.86 -7.41 -4.61
CA VAL A 41 4.77 -7.13 -5.56
C VAL A 41 3.68 -6.37 -4.84
N PHE A 42 3.38 -5.16 -5.30
CA PHE A 42 2.23 -4.38 -4.86
C PHE A 42 1.04 -4.73 -5.75
N ILE A 43 -0.11 -5.04 -5.16
CA ILE A 43 -1.32 -5.42 -5.88
C ILE A 43 -2.41 -4.41 -5.55
N TYR A 44 -2.95 -3.79 -6.60
CA TYR A 44 -4.09 -2.89 -6.52
C TYR A 44 -5.30 -3.54 -7.18
N GLY A 45 -6.47 -3.39 -6.57
CA GLY A 45 -7.70 -3.88 -7.19
C GLY A 45 -8.10 -2.97 -8.36
N SER A 46 -8.65 -3.55 -9.41
CA SER A 46 -9.00 -2.86 -10.68
C SER A 46 -9.99 -1.68 -10.54
N ARG A 47 -10.63 -1.53 -9.38
CA ARG A 47 -11.58 -0.44 -9.07
C ARG A 47 -11.35 0.18 -7.68
N THR A 48 -10.14 0.08 -7.13
CA THR A 48 -9.87 0.69 -5.82
C THR A 48 -9.60 2.18 -5.95
N ASN A 49 -10.20 3.01 -5.09
CA ASN A 49 -9.83 4.42 -4.93
C ASN A 49 -8.56 4.59 -4.05
N ILE A 50 -7.63 3.62 -4.09
CA ILE A 50 -6.41 3.64 -3.28
C ILE A 50 -5.29 4.28 -4.10
N ASP A 51 -4.63 5.28 -3.51
CA ASP A 51 -3.44 5.92 -4.07
C ASP A 51 -2.26 4.94 -4.10
N ASN A 52 -1.62 4.81 -5.27
CA ASN A 52 -0.47 3.94 -5.49
C ASN A 52 0.89 4.66 -5.44
N THR A 53 0.91 5.97 -5.13
CA THR A 53 2.12 6.80 -5.08
C THR A 53 3.22 6.18 -4.20
N ALA A 54 2.87 5.65 -3.03
CA ALA A 54 3.83 5.00 -2.14
C ALA A 54 4.52 3.80 -2.78
N ALA A 55 3.79 2.94 -3.50
CA ALA A 55 4.39 1.79 -4.18
C ALA A 55 5.33 2.22 -5.30
N HIS A 56 5.01 3.30 -6.02
CA HIS A 56 5.90 3.87 -7.03
C HIS A 56 7.20 4.42 -6.42
N GLN A 57 7.13 5.07 -5.26
CA GLN A 57 8.31 5.53 -4.54
C GLN A 57 9.19 4.35 -4.09
N ILE A 58 8.58 3.29 -3.56
CA ILE A 58 9.30 2.08 -3.14
C ILE A 58 9.93 1.36 -4.33
N LEU A 59 9.24 1.27 -5.46
CA LEU A 59 9.78 0.73 -6.72
C LEU A 59 11.05 1.49 -7.16
N LEU A 60 11.04 2.82 -7.06
CA LEU A 60 12.20 3.65 -7.40
C LEU A 60 13.37 3.45 -6.42
N GLN A 61 13.08 3.27 -5.13
CA GLN A 61 14.11 3.05 -4.09
C GLN A 61 14.77 1.68 -4.19
N ARG A 62 14.00 0.61 -4.41
CA ARG A 62 14.48 -0.78 -4.43
C ARG A 62 14.91 -1.29 -5.81
N GLY A 63 14.57 -0.55 -6.87
CA GLY A 63 14.86 -0.92 -8.24
C GLY A 63 13.87 -1.93 -8.85
N SER A 64 13.69 -1.84 -10.16
CA SER A 64 12.67 -2.57 -10.93
C SER A 64 12.95 -4.06 -11.14
N THR A 65 14.12 -4.57 -10.73
CA THR A 65 14.47 -5.98 -10.90
C THR A 65 13.76 -6.88 -9.90
N ASN A 66 13.54 -6.38 -8.68
CA ASN A 66 12.95 -7.14 -7.58
C ASN A 66 11.65 -6.53 -7.06
N THR A 67 11.21 -5.38 -7.57
CA THR A 67 9.93 -4.76 -7.16
C THR A 67 9.02 -4.55 -8.36
N SER A 68 7.72 -4.80 -8.22
CA SER A 68 6.73 -4.57 -9.28
C SER A 68 5.38 -4.12 -8.72
N ILE A 69 4.57 -3.48 -9.57
CA ILE A 69 3.21 -3.02 -9.25
C ILE A 69 2.25 -3.69 -10.24
N LYS A 70 1.15 -4.24 -9.74
CA LYS A 70 0.11 -4.95 -10.50
C LYS A 70 -1.28 -4.41 -10.21
#